data_AF-A0A1Q3YVJ2-F1
#
_entry.id   AF-A0A1Q3YVJ2-F1
#
_cell.length_a   1.000
_cell.length_b   1.000
_cell.length_c   1.000
_cell.angle_alpha   90.00
_cell.angle_beta   90.00
_cell.angle_gamma   90.00
#
_symmetry.space_group_name_H-M   'P 1'
#
loop_
_entity.id
_entity.type
_entity.pdbx_description
1 polymer ?
#
loop_
_entity_poly.entity_id
_entity_poly.type
_entity_poly.pdbx_seq_one_letter_code
_entity_poly.pdbx_strand_id
1 'polypeptide(L)'
;MFCIRMQYFERRRCVEEQGCPTRWRNGTKVNGAEQFIAALNEGGYAVTQLSVDERGEHFPLSIAEMVRYDALVLSDVGALSLLLTPSARGGHLGTDRLQMLSDWVATGGGLVMAGGYMSFQGMEGLARYFETPIDDCLPVGCRPNSDGLEAPAGLVPLVLKPHHPVLRGIGTSWPSLLGMNKTEYRNGVSDFQIIAECTHLARGSRGAGQDSVLFALPEPSTLVRE
;
A
#
# COMPACT_ATOMS: atom_id res chain seq x y z
N MET A 1 2.97 10.31 -11.68
CA MET A 1 2.68 9.29 -10.65
C MET A 1 2.44 9.94 -9.29
N PHE A 2 1.46 9.46 -8.53
CA PHE A 2 1.09 10.01 -7.23
C PHE A 2 1.35 9.01 -6.10
N CYS A 3 2.02 9.40 -5.02
CA CYS A 3 2.28 8.52 -3.87
C CYS A 3 1.66 9.15 -2.62
N ILE A 4 0.71 8.45 -1.97
CA ILE A 4 0.21 8.86 -0.66
C ILE A 4 0.87 7.99 0.40
N ARG A 5 1.42 8.60 1.45
CA ARG A 5 2.07 7.88 2.55
C ARG A 5 1.70 8.40 3.94
N MET A 6 1.72 7.50 4.94
CA MET A 6 1.85 7.86 6.36
C MET A 6 3.28 7.88 6.92
N GLN A 7 3.51 8.88 7.77
CA GLN A 7 4.72 9.07 8.57
C GLN A 7 4.70 8.11 9.76
N TYR A 8 5.83 7.44 10.02
CA TYR A 8 6.01 6.66 11.24
C TYR A 8 6.38 7.58 12.41
N PHE A 9 5.78 7.35 13.57
CA PHE A 9 6.13 7.99 14.84
C PHE A 9 6.80 6.95 15.75
N GLU A 10 8.09 7.08 16.01
CA GLU A 10 8.76 6.27 17.03
C GLU A 10 8.47 6.82 18.42
N ARG A 11 7.88 6.02 19.31
CA ARG A 11 7.95 6.25 20.76
C ARG A 11 9.16 5.52 21.33
N ARG A 12 10.21 6.23 21.74
CA ARG A 12 11.14 5.83 22.83
C ARG A 12 11.63 7.12 23.50
N ARG A 13 11.61 7.32 24.82
CA ARG A 13 11.95 6.48 25.98
C ARG A 13 11.15 6.94 27.21
N CYS A 14 10.55 6.02 27.97
CA CYS A 14 10.34 6.19 29.40
C CYS A 14 11.53 5.53 30.11
N VAL A 15 12.40 6.35 30.69
CA VAL A 15 13.28 6.04 31.83
C VAL A 15 13.32 7.40 32.53
N GLU A 16 12.71 7.64 33.68
CA GLU A 16 12.81 6.93 34.95
C GLU A 16 11.56 7.28 35.80
N GLU A 17 11.06 6.33 36.58
CA GLU A 17 10.32 6.67 37.80
C GLU A 17 11.23 7.53 38.71
N GLN A 18 10.60 8.41 39.49
CA GLN A 18 11.14 9.40 40.45
C GLN A 18 11.20 10.84 39.91
N GLY A 19 10.08 11.57 40.07
CA GLY A 19 10.03 13.04 39.97
C GLY A 19 9.49 13.57 38.64
N CYS A 20 8.18 13.44 38.43
CA CYS A 20 7.45 13.84 37.22
C CYS A 20 7.73 15.28 36.73
N PRO A 21 8.26 15.46 35.50
CA PRO A 21 8.08 16.68 34.73
C PRO A 21 7.15 16.37 33.53
N THR A 22 5.91 16.84 33.58
CA THR A 22 4.89 16.72 32.52
C THR A 22 5.24 17.59 31.30
N ARG A 23 6.23 17.19 30.49
CA ARG A 23 6.51 17.87 29.21
C ARG A 23 6.93 16.87 28.12
N TRP A 24 5.94 16.18 27.55
CA TRP A 24 6.11 15.44 26.29
C TRP A 24 6.29 16.45 25.15
N ARG A 25 7.50 16.60 24.59
CA ARG A 25 7.73 17.64 23.55
C ARG A 25 8.51 17.25 22.31
N ASN A 26 8.85 15.98 22.09
CA ASN A 26 9.59 15.61 20.89
C ASN A 26 8.87 14.49 20.14
N GLY A 27 8.44 14.78 18.91
CA GLY A 27 8.03 13.81 17.91
C GLY A 27 8.85 14.04 16.64
N THR A 28 9.50 13.01 16.13
CA THR A 28 10.26 13.06 14.88
C THR A 28 9.39 12.51 13.75
N LYS A 29 9.30 13.24 12.64
CA LYS A 29 8.66 12.77 11.41
C LYS A 29 9.71 12.15 10.49
N VAL A 30 9.49 10.93 10.02
CA VAL A 30 10.40 10.24 9.08
C VAL A 30 9.66 9.85 7.79
N ASN A 31 10.26 10.16 6.64
CA ASN A 31 9.72 9.82 5.33
C ASN A 31 10.46 8.62 4.66
N GLY A 32 10.22 7.40 5.13
CA GLY A 32 10.62 6.16 4.42
C GLY A 32 10.14 5.93 2.97
N ALA A 33 9.50 6.87 2.25
CA ALA A 33 9.33 6.77 0.79
C ALA A 33 10.39 7.55 0.00
N GLU A 34 11.29 8.27 0.66
CA GLU A 34 12.31 9.12 0.01
C GLU A 34 13.12 8.37 -1.06
N GLN A 35 13.62 7.17 -0.74
CA GLN A 35 14.41 6.36 -1.69
C GLN A 35 13.57 5.88 -2.88
N PHE A 36 12.31 5.50 -2.63
CA PHE A 36 11.39 5.09 -3.68
C PHE A 36 11.08 6.26 -4.64
N ILE A 37 10.80 7.44 -4.09
CA ILE A 37 10.52 8.65 -4.86
C ILE A 37 11.76 9.10 -5.65
N ALA A 38 12.95 9.04 -5.03
CA ALA A 38 14.20 9.34 -5.71
C ALA A 38 14.42 8.42 -6.92
N ALA A 39 14.26 7.10 -6.76
CA ALA A 39 14.39 6.13 -7.84
C ALA A 39 13.39 6.37 -8.99
N LEU A 40 12.16 6.77 -8.67
CA LEU A 40 11.16 7.12 -9.67
C LEU A 40 11.49 8.39 -10.44
N ASN A 41 11.96 9.42 -9.74
CA ASN A 41 12.41 10.66 -10.37
C ASN A 41 13.64 10.41 -11.27
N GLU A 42 14.59 9.58 -10.84
CA GLU A 42 15.72 9.13 -11.66
C GLU A 42 15.27 8.35 -12.90
N GLY A 43 14.19 7.58 -12.78
CA GLY A 43 13.51 6.90 -13.88
C GLY A 43 12.70 7.83 -14.81
N GLY A 44 12.69 9.14 -14.56
CA GLY A 44 11.98 10.14 -15.38
C GLY A 44 10.50 10.32 -15.05
N TYR A 45 9.99 9.72 -13.96
CA TYR A 45 8.61 9.89 -13.53
C TYR A 45 8.45 11.15 -12.68
N ALA A 46 7.47 11.99 -13.00
CA ALA A 46 7.06 13.07 -12.12
C ALA A 46 6.26 12.53 -10.93
N VAL A 47 6.78 12.70 -9.71
CA VAL A 47 6.12 12.22 -8.49
C VAL A 47 5.55 13.36 -7.66
N THR A 48 4.24 13.30 -7.38
CA THR A 48 3.60 14.12 -6.34
C THR A 48 3.36 13.26 -5.11
N GLN A 49 4.00 13.61 -3.99
CA GLN A 49 3.76 12.95 -2.72
C GLN A 49 2.74 13.75 -1.90
N LEU A 50 1.74 13.08 -1.32
CA LEU A 50 0.92 13.66 -0.25
C LEU A 50 1.24 12.98 1.08
N SER A 51 1.56 13.79 2.08
CA SER A 51 1.70 13.33 3.45
C SER A 51 0.34 13.07 4.12
N VAL A 52 0.38 12.49 5.31
CA VAL A 52 -0.76 12.29 6.21
C VAL A 52 -1.59 13.55 6.41
N ASP A 53 -0.87 14.65 6.63
CA ASP A 53 -1.46 15.91 7.05
C ASP A 53 -2.12 16.60 5.84
N GLU A 54 -1.51 16.44 4.66
CA GLU A 54 -1.94 17.09 3.42
C GLU A 54 -3.07 16.36 2.70
N ARG A 55 -3.13 15.02 2.78
CA ARG A 55 -4.10 14.23 1.99
C ARG A 55 -5.56 14.56 2.30
N GLY A 56 -5.86 15.05 3.50
CA GLY A 56 -7.22 15.48 3.83
C GLY A 56 -7.69 16.57 2.87
N GLU A 57 -6.85 17.60 2.72
CA GLU A 57 -7.15 18.84 2.01
C GLU A 57 -6.80 18.76 0.52
N HIS A 58 -5.70 18.11 0.16
CA HIS A 58 -5.12 18.17 -1.18
C HIS A 58 -5.40 16.92 -2.04
N PHE A 59 -5.94 15.85 -1.45
CA PHE A 59 -6.30 14.69 -2.26
C PHE A 59 -7.49 15.01 -3.18
N PRO A 60 -7.45 14.60 -4.46
CA PRO A 60 -8.52 14.88 -5.41
C PRO A 60 -9.93 14.53 -4.91
N LEU A 61 -10.90 15.33 -5.34
CA LEU A 61 -12.31 15.19 -5.00
C LEU A 61 -13.17 14.77 -6.20
N SER A 62 -12.57 14.63 -7.38
CA SER A 62 -13.26 14.20 -8.60
C SER A 62 -12.34 13.47 -9.57
N ILE A 63 -12.93 12.69 -10.49
CA ILE A 63 -12.20 12.02 -11.58
C ILE A 63 -11.52 13.05 -12.49
N ALA A 64 -12.15 14.20 -12.74
CA ALA A 64 -11.56 15.27 -13.57
C ALA A 64 -10.22 15.77 -13.01
N GLU A 65 -10.09 15.82 -11.68
CA GLU A 65 -8.83 16.15 -11.02
C GLU A 65 -7.81 15.00 -11.07
N MET A 66 -8.26 13.75 -11.20
CA MET A 66 -7.42 12.56 -11.31
C MET A 66 -6.81 12.39 -12.71
N VAL A 67 -7.43 12.92 -13.77
CA VAL A 67 -6.97 12.80 -15.17
C VAL A 67 -5.52 13.26 -15.41
N ARG A 68 -5.00 14.13 -14.55
CA ARG A 68 -3.59 14.58 -14.63
C ARG A 68 -2.56 13.54 -14.15
N TYR A 69 -3.00 12.40 -13.64
CA TYR A 69 -2.15 11.35 -13.13
C TYR A 69 -2.33 10.06 -13.93
N ASP A 70 -1.22 9.40 -14.23
CA ASP A 70 -1.22 8.10 -14.92
C ASP A 70 -1.42 6.94 -13.93
N ALA A 71 -0.90 7.10 -12.71
CA ALA A 71 -0.93 6.08 -11.68
C ALA A 71 -0.96 6.66 -10.26
N LEU A 72 -1.63 5.95 -9.36
CA LEU A 72 -1.74 6.18 -7.93
C LEU A 72 -1.10 5.02 -7.14
N VAL A 73 -0.20 5.35 -6.23
CA VAL A 73 0.40 4.43 -5.27
C VAL A 73 -0.15 4.73 -3.87
N LEU A 74 -0.88 3.77 -3.31
CA LEU A 74 -1.31 3.76 -1.91
C LEU A 74 -0.30 2.95 -1.09
N SER A 75 0.40 3.60 -0.15
CA SER A 75 1.42 2.96 0.69
C SER A 75 1.26 3.40 2.15
N ASP A 76 0.92 2.47 3.05
CA ASP A 76 0.65 2.78 4.46
C ASP A 76 -0.43 3.87 4.64
N VAL A 77 -1.56 3.72 3.94
CA VAL A 77 -2.68 4.67 3.97
C VAL A 77 -3.96 3.90 4.16
N GLY A 78 -4.59 4.02 5.35
CA GLY A 78 -5.87 3.37 5.61
C GLY A 78 -7.05 4.04 4.88
N ALA A 79 -8.04 3.24 4.50
CA ALA A 79 -9.25 3.64 3.78
C ALA A 79 -10.00 4.80 4.44
N LEU A 80 -10.11 4.80 5.78
CA LEU A 80 -10.77 5.86 6.55
C LEU A 80 -10.17 7.24 6.29
N SER A 81 -8.88 7.33 6.00
CA SER A 81 -8.23 8.61 5.74
C SER A 81 -8.59 9.23 4.40
N LEU A 82 -9.01 8.39 3.45
CA LEU A 82 -9.53 8.80 2.16
C LEU A 82 -11.02 9.13 2.29
N LEU A 83 -11.80 8.32 3.00
CA LEU A 83 -13.23 8.53 3.22
C LEU A 83 -13.54 9.77 4.07
N LEU A 84 -12.81 9.97 5.16
CA LEU A 84 -13.02 11.09 6.06
C LEU A 84 -12.32 12.32 5.50
N THR A 85 -12.97 13.00 4.56
CA THR A 85 -12.57 14.33 4.07
C THR A 85 -12.80 15.40 5.17
N PRO A 86 -12.23 16.61 5.06
CA PRO A 86 -12.58 17.73 5.93
C PRO A 86 -14.09 17.99 5.98
N SER A 87 -14.79 17.88 4.84
CA SER A 87 -16.25 18.01 4.76
C SER A 87 -16.96 16.93 5.57
N ALA A 88 -16.59 15.65 5.37
CA ALA A 88 -17.19 14.53 6.10
C ALA A 88 -16.92 14.58 7.61
N ARG A 89 -15.72 15.01 8.02
CA ARG A 89 -15.40 15.27 9.44
C ARG A 89 -16.25 16.38 10.05
N GLY A 90 -16.69 17.35 9.24
CA GLY A 90 -17.63 18.40 9.64
C GLY A 90 -19.09 17.94 9.70
N GLY A 91 -19.40 16.68 9.39
CA GLY A 91 -20.77 16.16 9.36
C GLY A 91 -21.54 16.48 8.08
N HIS A 92 -20.84 16.88 7.01
CA HIS A 92 -21.44 17.18 5.71
C HIS A 92 -21.25 16.02 4.73
N LEU A 93 -22.16 15.91 3.76
CA LEU A 93 -21.98 15.03 2.62
C LEU A 93 -20.72 15.45 1.83
N GLY A 94 -20.06 14.48 1.21
CA GLY A 94 -18.85 14.73 0.43
C GLY A 94 -18.55 13.56 -0.51
N THR A 95 -17.46 13.70 -1.27
CA THR A 95 -17.00 12.66 -2.20
C THR A 95 -16.62 11.39 -1.45
N ASP A 96 -17.18 10.25 -1.85
CA ASP A 96 -16.59 8.94 -1.57
C ASP A 96 -15.36 8.76 -2.45
N ARG A 97 -14.18 9.04 -1.86
CA ARG A 97 -12.91 8.94 -2.57
C ARG A 97 -12.56 7.50 -2.95
N LEU A 98 -13.08 6.47 -2.27
CA LEU A 98 -12.80 5.09 -2.65
C LEU A 98 -13.59 4.72 -3.91
N GLN A 99 -14.87 5.08 -3.97
CA GLN A 99 -15.67 4.88 -5.18
C GLN A 99 -15.11 5.68 -6.36
N MET A 100 -14.79 6.96 -6.15
CA MET A 100 -14.19 7.81 -7.19
C MET A 100 -12.89 7.23 -7.76
N LEU A 101 -12.05 6.64 -6.90
CA LEU A 101 -10.83 5.99 -7.33
C LEU A 101 -11.10 4.70 -8.11
N SER A 102 -12.06 3.90 -7.67
CA SER A 102 -12.49 2.70 -8.41
C SER A 102 -12.99 3.07 -9.81
N ASP A 103 -13.81 4.11 -9.92
CA ASP A 103 -14.31 4.62 -11.20
C ASP A 103 -13.16 5.12 -12.08
N TRP A 104 -12.18 5.84 -11.51
CA TRP A 104 -11.00 6.31 -12.24
C TRP A 104 -10.13 5.14 -12.74
N VAL A 105 -9.92 4.10 -11.94
CA VAL A 105 -9.23 2.88 -12.36
C VAL A 105 -9.96 2.20 -13.52
N ALA A 106 -11.30 2.14 -13.47
CA ALA A 106 -12.11 1.59 -14.57
C ALA A 106 -11.97 2.39 -15.89
N THR A 107 -11.59 3.67 -15.83
CA THR A 107 -11.25 4.48 -17.02
C THR A 107 -9.81 4.30 -17.51
N GLY A 108 -9.06 3.38 -16.88
CA GLY A 108 -7.68 3.03 -17.21
C GLY A 108 -6.63 3.80 -16.41
N GLY A 109 -6.98 4.35 -15.24
CA GLY A 109 -6.00 4.84 -14.27
C GLY A 109 -5.24 3.70 -13.60
N GLY A 110 -3.92 3.82 -13.46
CA GLY A 110 -3.11 2.81 -12.78
C GLY A 110 -3.25 2.87 -11.26
N LEU A 111 -3.47 1.73 -10.60
CA LEU A 111 -3.48 1.63 -9.14
C LEU A 111 -2.43 0.63 -8.66
N VAL A 112 -1.63 1.04 -7.68
CA VAL A 112 -0.68 0.20 -6.95
C VAL A 112 -0.97 0.33 -5.47
N MET A 113 -1.15 -0.80 -4.79
CA MET A 113 -1.16 -0.86 -3.33
C MET A 113 0.14 -1.50 -2.84
N ALA A 114 0.98 -0.71 -2.18
CA ALA A 114 2.18 -1.20 -1.51
C ALA A 114 1.84 -1.62 -0.09
N GLY A 115 2.30 -2.82 0.31
CA GLY A 115 2.07 -3.36 1.65
C GLY A 115 2.64 -2.49 2.77
N GLY A 116 2.16 -2.75 3.98
CA GLY A 116 2.48 -2.00 5.18
C GLY A 116 1.44 -2.20 6.27
N TYR A 117 1.65 -1.55 7.41
CA TYR A 117 0.75 -1.64 8.55
C TYR A 117 -0.63 -1.04 8.27
N MET A 118 -0.67 -0.03 7.41
CA MET A 118 -1.89 0.70 7.04
C MET A 118 -2.29 0.46 5.58
N SER A 119 -1.94 -0.70 5.01
CA SER A 119 -2.36 -1.14 3.67
C SER A 119 -3.21 -2.41 3.76
N PHE A 120 -3.98 -2.73 2.70
CA PHE A 120 -4.90 -3.87 2.67
C PHE A 120 -5.84 -3.88 3.89
N GLN A 121 -5.88 -4.95 4.68
CA GLN A 121 -6.59 -4.93 5.95
C GLN A 121 -5.72 -4.37 7.10
N GLY A 122 -4.42 -4.60 7.05
CA GLY A 122 -3.41 -4.02 7.94
C GLY A 122 -3.09 -4.87 9.16
N MET A 123 -2.05 -4.47 9.89
CA MET A 123 -1.48 -5.24 11.03
C MET A 123 -2.47 -5.48 12.17
N GLU A 124 -3.40 -4.56 12.38
CA GLU A 124 -4.46 -4.68 13.39
C GLU A 124 -5.87 -4.62 12.76
N GLY A 125 -5.96 -4.74 11.43
CA GLY A 125 -7.24 -4.53 10.73
C GLY A 125 -7.66 -3.06 10.61
N LEU A 126 -6.73 -2.13 10.82
CA LEU A 126 -7.00 -0.69 10.86
C LEU A 126 -6.94 -0.02 9.48
N ALA A 127 -6.38 -0.67 8.46
CA ALA A 127 -6.33 -0.13 7.11
C ALA A 127 -7.69 -0.20 6.40
N ARG A 128 -8.48 -1.25 6.68
CA ARG A 128 -9.92 -1.36 6.35
C ARG A 128 -10.25 -1.27 4.85
N TYR A 129 -9.47 -1.92 3.99
CA TYR A 129 -9.82 -2.03 2.57
C TYR A 129 -10.74 -3.20 2.23
N PHE A 130 -10.91 -4.22 3.10
CA PHE A 130 -11.83 -5.33 2.83
C PHE A 130 -13.24 -4.86 2.47
N GLU A 131 -13.79 -5.39 1.37
CA GLU A 131 -15.12 -5.04 0.84
C GLU A 131 -15.30 -3.54 0.50
N THR A 132 -14.20 -2.85 0.19
CA THR A 132 -14.25 -1.49 -0.38
C THR A 132 -14.12 -1.52 -1.90
N PRO A 133 -14.55 -0.47 -2.62
CA PRO A 133 -14.36 -0.39 -4.07
C PRO A 133 -12.89 -0.53 -4.52
N ILE A 134 -11.94 -0.19 -3.64
CA ILE A 134 -10.51 -0.38 -3.90
C ILE A 134 -10.10 -1.86 -3.88
N ASP A 135 -10.65 -2.66 -2.97
CA ASP A 135 -10.36 -4.10 -2.89
C ASP A 135 -10.77 -4.83 -4.18
N ASP A 136 -11.86 -4.40 -4.80
CA ASP A 136 -12.29 -4.94 -6.10
C ASP A 136 -11.40 -4.53 -7.28
N CYS A 137 -10.64 -3.45 -7.14
CA CYS A 137 -9.67 -3.03 -8.15
C CYS A 137 -8.36 -3.82 -8.08
N LEU A 138 -8.09 -4.51 -6.97
CA LEU A 138 -6.83 -5.20 -6.75
C LEU A 138 -6.89 -6.62 -7.30
N PRO A 139 -5.76 -7.13 -7.84
CA PRO A 139 -5.65 -8.53 -8.26
C PRO A 139 -5.67 -9.54 -7.10
N VAL A 140 -5.67 -9.03 -5.87
CA VAL A 140 -5.70 -9.82 -4.63
C VAL A 140 -6.87 -9.37 -3.77
N GLY A 141 -7.43 -10.28 -2.99
CA GLY A 141 -8.44 -9.98 -1.99
C GLY A 141 -7.81 -9.56 -0.67
N CYS A 142 -8.33 -8.48 -0.09
CA CYS A 142 -8.10 -8.16 1.31
C CYS A 142 -8.78 -9.23 2.19
N ARG A 143 -8.25 -9.49 3.38
CA ARG A 143 -8.88 -10.41 4.33
C ARG A 143 -9.88 -9.64 5.22
N PRO A 144 -10.92 -10.28 5.76
CA PRO A 144 -11.81 -9.64 6.74
C PRO A 144 -11.12 -9.33 8.08
N ASN A 145 -10.00 -10.00 8.38
CA ASN A 145 -9.24 -9.88 9.61
C ASN A 145 -7.83 -9.31 9.36
N SER A 146 -7.12 -8.97 10.43
CA SER A 146 -5.73 -8.52 10.34
C SER A 146 -4.91 -9.44 9.42
N ASP A 147 -4.29 -8.81 8.43
CA ASP A 147 -3.49 -9.49 7.42
C ASP A 147 -1.99 -9.26 7.59
N GLY A 148 -1.57 -8.44 8.55
CA GLY A 148 -0.15 -8.23 8.83
C GLY A 148 0.52 -9.50 9.34
N LEU A 149 1.74 -9.71 8.86
CA LEU A 149 2.65 -10.75 9.30
C LEU A 149 4.00 -10.11 9.62
N GLU A 150 4.44 -10.29 10.86
CA GLU A 150 5.81 -9.99 11.28
C GLU A 150 6.66 -11.24 11.17
N ALA A 151 7.81 -11.11 10.50
CA ALA A 151 8.72 -12.20 10.24
C ALA A 151 10.18 -11.74 10.44
N PRO A 152 10.61 -11.48 11.69
CA PRO A 152 11.97 -11.05 12.00
C PRO A 152 13.04 -12.07 11.59
N ALA A 153 12.66 -13.34 11.41
CA ALA A 153 13.53 -14.39 10.88
C ALA A 153 13.79 -14.26 9.35
N GLY A 154 13.08 -13.35 8.67
CA GLY A 154 13.15 -13.13 7.24
C GLY A 154 12.17 -14.02 6.46
N LEU A 155 11.59 -13.41 5.42
CA LEU A 155 10.83 -14.05 4.37
C LEU A 155 11.61 -13.91 3.07
N VAL A 156 11.81 -14.99 2.34
CA VAL A 156 12.59 -14.97 1.10
C VAL A 156 11.63 -14.88 -0.09
N PRO A 157 11.66 -13.79 -0.88
CA PRO A 157 10.88 -13.71 -2.10
C PRO A 157 11.36 -14.69 -3.16
N LEU A 158 10.43 -15.39 -3.78
CA LEU A 158 10.64 -16.24 -4.94
C LEU A 158 10.11 -15.52 -6.18
N VAL A 159 10.99 -15.16 -7.12
CA VAL A 159 10.60 -14.60 -8.41
C VAL A 159 10.11 -15.72 -9.34
N LEU A 160 8.83 -15.68 -9.69
CA LEU A 160 8.16 -16.68 -10.52
C LEU A 160 8.28 -16.36 -12.02
N LYS A 161 8.32 -15.07 -12.39
CA LYS A 161 8.37 -14.60 -13.79
C LYS A 161 9.58 -13.71 -14.04
N PRO A 162 10.81 -14.27 -14.07
CA PRO A 162 12.05 -13.49 -14.13
C PRO A 162 12.21 -12.67 -15.43
N HIS A 163 11.49 -13.04 -16.49
CA HIS A 163 11.51 -12.33 -17.77
C HIS A 163 10.38 -11.32 -17.94
N HIS A 164 9.56 -11.09 -16.90
CA HIS A 164 8.48 -10.10 -16.96
C HIS A 164 9.07 -8.70 -17.20
N PRO A 165 8.50 -7.87 -18.10
CA PRO A 165 9.08 -6.57 -18.45
C PRO A 165 9.36 -5.65 -17.27
N VAL A 166 8.53 -5.69 -16.23
CA VAL A 166 8.75 -4.90 -14.99
C VAL A 166 10.06 -5.25 -14.25
N LEU A 167 10.55 -6.47 -14.44
CA LEU A 167 11.78 -6.97 -13.81
C LEU A 167 13.00 -6.74 -14.69
N ARG A 168 12.87 -6.04 -15.82
CA ARG A 168 14.00 -5.75 -16.69
C ARG A 168 15.06 -4.95 -15.93
N GLY A 169 16.27 -5.50 -15.85
CA GLY A 169 17.38 -4.90 -15.10
C GLY A 169 17.33 -5.17 -13.59
N ILE A 170 16.30 -5.87 -13.11
CA ILE A 170 16.15 -6.30 -11.72
C ILE A 170 16.46 -7.80 -11.67
N GLY A 171 17.42 -8.20 -10.85
CA GLY A 171 17.76 -9.61 -10.67
C GLY A 171 16.64 -10.41 -10.00
N THR A 172 16.80 -11.73 -9.93
CA THR A 172 15.87 -12.64 -9.24
C THR A 172 16.21 -12.85 -7.76
N SER A 173 17.38 -12.39 -7.33
CA SER A 173 17.83 -12.46 -5.94
C SER A 173 17.41 -11.20 -5.21
N TRP A 174 16.29 -11.26 -4.50
CA TRP A 174 15.75 -10.14 -3.73
C TRP A 174 16.15 -10.23 -2.26
N PRO A 175 16.27 -9.09 -1.55
CA PRO A 175 16.53 -9.10 -0.13
C PRO A 175 15.38 -9.75 0.63
N SER A 176 15.69 -10.36 1.78
CA SER A 176 14.67 -10.88 2.68
C SER A 176 13.76 -9.75 3.19
N LEU A 177 12.47 -10.03 3.27
CA LEU A 177 11.47 -9.15 3.88
C LEU A 177 11.31 -9.49 5.37
N LEU A 178 11.09 -8.49 6.20
CA LEU A 178 10.88 -8.67 7.65
C LEU A 178 9.40 -8.73 8.05
N GLY A 179 8.51 -8.51 7.09
CA GLY A 179 7.07 -8.55 7.29
C GLY A 179 6.35 -8.31 5.97
N MET A 180 5.05 -8.62 5.96
CA MET A 180 4.20 -8.47 4.79
C MET A 180 2.71 -8.46 5.16
N ASN A 181 1.84 -8.10 4.22
CA ASN A 181 0.41 -8.38 4.31
C ASN A 181 0.11 -9.72 3.64
N LYS A 182 -0.73 -10.54 4.28
CA LYS A 182 -1.22 -11.82 3.75
C LYS A 182 -2.40 -11.56 2.84
N THR A 183 -2.24 -11.85 1.56
CA THR A 183 -3.26 -11.60 0.53
C THR A 183 -3.54 -12.86 -0.26
N GLU A 184 -4.73 -13.00 -0.84
CA GLU A 184 -5.10 -14.15 -1.65
C GLU A 184 -5.37 -13.71 -3.09
N TYR A 185 -4.83 -14.40 -4.10
CA TYR A 185 -5.10 -14.06 -5.50
C TYR A 185 -6.59 -14.19 -5.81
N ARG A 186 -7.16 -13.19 -6.50
CA ARG A 186 -8.54 -13.29 -6.98
C ARG A 186 -8.58 -14.20 -8.20
N ASN A 187 -9.31 -15.32 -8.10
CA ASN A 187 -9.54 -16.20 -9.23
C ASN A 187 -10.33 -15.47 -10.32
N GLY A 188 -9.97 -15.70 -11.59
CA GLY A 188 -10.70 -15.17 -12.74
C GLY A 188 -10.32 -13.75 -13.17
N VAL A 189 -9.33 -13.12 -12.53
CA VAL A 189 -8.74 -11.88 -13.05
C VAL A 189 -7.68 -12.24 -14.09
N SER A 190 -8.02 -12.14 -15.38
CA SER A 190 -7.17 -12.56 -16.51
C SER A 190 -6.02 -11.60 -16.79
N ASP A 191 -6.16 -10.34 -16.39
CA ASP A 191 -5.29 -9.26 -16.85
C ASP A 191 -4.11 -9.03 -15.92
N PHE A 192 -3.92 -9.90 -14.92
CA PHE A 192 -2.84 -9.78 -13.95
C PHE A 192 -2.00 -11.04 -13.88
N GLN A 193 -0.71 -10.83 -13.59
CA GLN A 193 0.25 -11.89 -13.44
C GLN A 193 0.96 -11.81 -12.10
N ILE A 194 1.05 -12.93 -11.40
CA ILE A 194 1.93 -13.08 -10.24
C ILE A 194 3.38 -13.15 -10.76
N ILE A 195 4.22 -12.18 -10.36
CA ILE A 195 5.63 -12.13 -10.76
C ILE A 195 6.58 -12.65 -9.67
N ALA A 196 6.17 -12.54 -8.41
CA ALA A 196 6.94 -13.01 -7.26
C ALA A 196 6.02 -13.29 -6.07
N GLU A 197 6.45 -14.21 -5.20
CA GLU A 197 5.74 -14.55 -3.97
C GLU A 197 6.65 -14.79 -2.77
N CYS A 198 6.11 -14.60 -1.57
CA CYS A 198 6.76 -14.99 -0.31
C CYS A 198 5.87 -15.98 0.41
N THR A 199 6.37 -17.17 0.71
CA THR A 199 5.63 -18.19 1.47
C THR A 199 6.05 -18.16 2.93
N HIS A 200 5.10 -17.95 3.84
CA HIS A 200 5.34 -18.11 5.26
C HIS A 200 4.85 -19.48 5.74
N LEU A 201 5.77 -20.35 6.17
CA LEU A 201 5.44 -21.60 6.84
C LEU A 201 5.31 -21.35 8.35
N ALA A 202 4.07 -21.24 8.84
CA ALA A 202 3.83 -21.17 10.28
C ALA A 202 4.31 -22.47 10.96
N ARG A 203 5.42 -22.41 11.70
CA ARG A 203 5.93 -23.54 12.50
C ARG A 203 4.81 -24.03 13.44
N GLY A 204 4.40 -25.30 13.28
CA GLY A 204 3.52 -26.01 14.22
C GLY A 204 2.05 -26.17 13.80
N SER A 205 1.61 -25.63 12.66
CA SER A 205 0.28 -25.95 12.13
C SER A 205 0.32 -27.29 11.37
N ARG A 206 -0.42 -28.30 11.84
CA ARG A 206 -0.68 -29.54 11.08
C ARG A 206 -1.70 -29.29 9.97
N GLY A 207 -1.37 -28.36 9.09
CA GLY A 207 -2.17 -27.95 7.95
C GLY A 207 -1.42 -26.84 7.23
N ALA A 208 -1.03 -27.09 5.98
CA ALA A 208 -0.26 -26.16 5.17
C ALA A 208 -1.13 -24.94 4.81
N GLY A 209 -1.17 -23.93 5.68
CA GLY A 209 -1.58 -22.59 5.29
C GLY A 209 -0.39 -21.92 4.60
N GLN A 210 -0.37 -21.91 3.27
CA GLN A 210 0.52 -21.03 2.52
C GLN A 210 -0.15 -19.66 2.46
N ASP A 211 0.34 -18.70 3.25
CA ASP A 211 0.01 -17.29 3.03
C ASP A 211 1.08 -16.74 2.06
N SER A 212 0.67 -16.36 0.86
CA SER A 212 1.55 -15.81 -0.19
C SER A 212 1.42 -14.28 -0.26
N VAL A 213 2.54 -13.58 -0.40
CA VAL A 213 2.51 -12.22 -0.98
C VAL A 213 2.42 -12.35 -2.48
N LEU A 214 1.60 -11.51 -3.10
CA LEU A 214 1.51 -11.44 -4.54
C LEU A 214 1.99 -10.08 -5.02
N PHE A 215 3.08 -10.08 -5.77
CA PHE A 215 3.34 -8.99 -6.70
C PHE A 215 2.55 -9.29 -7.96
N ALA A 216 1.36 -8.73 -8.05
CA ALA A 216 0.53 -8.84 -9.23
C ALA A 216 0.53 -7.49 -9.96
N LEU A 217 0.92 -7.54 -11.23
CA LEU A 217 0.89 -6.36 -12.10
C LEU A 217 0.00 -6.65 -13.29
N PRO A 218 -0.61 -5.59 -13.87
CA PRO A 218 -1.34 -5.74 -15.11
C PRO A 218 -0.40 -6.28 -16.19
N GLU A 219 -0.97 -7.06 -17.12
CA GLU A 219 -0.26 -7.55 -18.29
C GLU A 219 0.48 -6.41 -19.01
N PRO A 220 1.69 -6.65 -19.55
CA PRO A 220 2.48 -5.60 -20.19
C PRO A 220 1.75 -4.84 -21.31
N SER A 221 0.81 -5.49 -22.02
CA SER A 221 -0.03 -4.88 -23.06
C SER A 221 -0.96 -3.78 -22.53
N THR A 222 -1.27 -3.80 -21.23
CA THR A 222 -2.20 -2.87 -20.57
C THR A 222 -1.48 -1.65 -19.99
N LEU A 223 -0.15 -1.69 -19.86
CA LEU A 223 0.68 -0.62 -19.31
C LEU A 223 1.25 0.33 -20.36
N VAL A 224 1.20 -0.02 -21.64
CA VAL A 224 1.69 0.83 -22.73
C VAL A 224 0.51 1.62 -23.30
N ARG A 225 0.35 2.87 -22.85
CA ARG A 225 -0.27 3.89 -23.69
C ARG A 225 0.85 4.52 -24.53
N GLU A 226 0.71 4.44 -25.85
CA GLU A 226 1.56 5.17 -26.80
C GLU A 226 1.46 6.70 -26.58
#